data_AF-A0A452GY77-F1
#
_entry.id   AF-A0A452GY77-F1
#
_cell.length_a   1.000
_cell.length_b   1.000
_cell.length_c   1.000
_cell.angle_alpha   90.00
_cell.angle_beta   90.00
_cell.angle_gamma   90.00
#
_symmetry.space_group_name_H-M   'P 1'
#
loop_
_entity.id
_entity.type
_entity.pdbx_description
1 polymer ?
#
loop_
_entity_poly.entity_id
_entity_poly.type
_entity_poly.pdbx_seq_one_letter_code
_entity_poly.pdbx_strand_id
1 'polypeptide(L)'
;MGSVPCCLRLGSSFPLVQSSCKELPEHAWCPWLCEVPYSDLRHCLETFAEEQNYSYPNSIAEECIVQSHRTYFLNCTQEHPMFLDPPEDVLLALIVTPICLIPFLVTLVVWRSKDGKMQS
;
A
#
# COMPACT_ATOMS: atom_id res chain seq x y z
N MET A 1 21.62 5.91 -32.59
CA MET A 1 22.04 5.83 -31.18
C MET A 1 20.82 5.39 -30.41
N GLY A 2 20.74 4.10 -30.02
CA GLY A 2 19.56 3.58 -29.33
C GLY A 2 19.65 3.90 -27.84
N SER A 3 18.63 4.56 -27.29
CA SER A 3 18.47 4.67 -25.85
C SER A 3 18.40 3.25 -25.27
N VAL A 4 19.25 2.96 -24.28
CA VAL A 4 19.26 1.66 -23.60
C VAL A 4 18.16 1.68 -22.53
N PRO A 5 17.30 0.66 -22.43
CA PRO A 5 16.27 0.58 -21.40
C PRO A 5 16.86 0.79 -20.00
N CYS A 6 16.11 1.41 -19.09
CA CYS A 6 16.56 1.67 -17.71
C CYS A 6 17.06 0.40 -17.00
N CYS A 7 16.50 -0.77 -17.33
CA CYS A 7 17.04 -2.05 -16.87
C CYS A 7 18.31 -2.49 -17.60
N LEU A 8 18.46 -2.29 -18.91
CA LEU A 8 19.59 -2.83 -19.69
C LEU A 8 20.93 -2.07 -19.51
N ARG A 9 20.99 -1.06 -18.63
CA ARG A 9 22.27 -0.66 -17.99
C ARG A 9 22.87 -1.74 -17.07
N LEU A 10 22.19 -2.89 -16.90
CA LEU A 10 22.61 -4.11 -16.21
C LEU A 10 23.81 -4.86 -16.85
N GLY A 11 24.76 -4.14 -17.46
CA GLY A 11 25.88 -4.73 -18.21
C GLY A 11 27.29 -4.37 -17.74
N SER A 12 27.52 -3.27 -17.01
CA SER A 12 28.89 -2.96 -16.57
C SER A 12 29.09 -1.93 -15.46
N SER A 13 28.07 -1.18 -15.02
CA SER A 13 28.11 -0.40 -13.77
C SER A 13 26.71 0.09 -13.45
N PHE A 14 26.23 -0.27 -12.26
CA PHE A 14 24.99 0.20 -11.67
C PHE A 14 25.05 1.71 -11.39
N PRO A 15 24.11 2.52 -11.90
CA PRO A 15 23.57 3.55 -11.02
C PRO A 15 22.09 3.90 -11.29
N LEU A 16 21.28 3.81 -10.23
CA LEU A 16 20.45 4.88 -9.64
C LEU A 16 19.31 4.26 -8.79
N VAL A 17 18.68 3.18 -9.26
CA VAL A 17 17.68 2.43 -8.46
C VAL A 17 18.34 1.32 -7.63
N GLN A 18 19.42 0.73 -8.15
CA GLN A 18 20.10 -0.41 -7.53
C GLN A 18 20.82 -0.05 -6.21
N SER A 19 21.28 1.19 -6.04
CA SER A 19 22.02 1.58 -4.84
C SER A 19 21.08 1.69 -3.63
N SER A 20 19.93 2.35 -3.76
CA SER A 20 19.20 2.75 -2.54
C SER A 20 18.51 1.59 -1.80
N CYS A 21 17.89 0.64 -2.50
CA CYS A 21 17.33 -0.56 -1.83
C CYS A 21 18.42 -1.53 -1.36
N LYS A 22 19.51 -1.67 -2.11
CA LYS A 22 20.58 -2.62 -1.78
C LYS A 22 21.55 -2.10 -0.71
N GLU A 23 21.59 -0.79 -0.51
CA GLU A 23 22.28 -0.12 0.61
C GLU A 23 21.51 -0.31 1.93
N LEU A 24 20.23 -0.68 1.85
CA LEU A 24 19.46 -1.07 3.02
C LEU A 24 19.76 -2.54 3.38
N PRO A 25 19.83 -2.87 4.68
CA PRO A 25 19.98 -4.25 5.11
C PRO A 25 18.78 -5.10 4.65
N GLU A 26 18.97 -6.40 4.40
CA GLU A 26 17.95 -7.28 3.79
C GLU A 26 16.58 -7.25 4.52
N HIS A 27 16.58 -7.06 5.84
CA HIS A 27 15.37 -6.96 6.65
C HIS A 27 14.56 -5.67 6.43
N ALA A 28 15.13 -4.67 5.76
CA ALA A 28 14.54 -3.36 5.48
C ALA A 28 14.02 -3.23 4.04
N TRP A 29 14.11 -4.29 3.22
CA TRP A 29 13.57 -4.32 1.85
C TRP A 29 12.05 -4.44 1.81
N CYS A 30 11.46 -5.14 2.78
CA CYS A 30 10.05 -5.49 2.82
C CYS A 30 9.12 -4.42 3.41
N PRO A 31 9.54 -3.60 4.39
CA PRO A 31 8.84 -2.35 4.68
C PRO A 31 8.80 -1.46 3.43
N TRP A 32 7.85 -0.52 3.34
CA TRP A 32 7.73 0.47 2.25
C TRP A 32 8.96 1.42 2.09
N LEU A 33 10.12 1.06 2.64
CA LEU A 33 11.38 1.80 2.57
C LEU A 33 11.97 1.85 1.14
N CYS A 34 11.57 0.90 0.29
CA CYS A 34 11.91 0.87 -1.13
C CYS A 34 10.94 1.68 -2.02
N GLU A 35 9.99 2.42 -1.46
CA GLU A 35 8.95 3.13 -2.23
C GLU A 35 9.54 4.26 -3.11
N VAL A 36 10.52 5.01 -2.58
CA VAL A 36 11.24 6.06 -3.31
C VAL A 36 12.02 5.51 -4.52
N PRO A 37 12.97 4.56 -4.35
CA PRO A 37 13.71 4.02 -5.49
C PRO A 37 12.82 3.25 -6.49
N TYR A 38 11.72 2.67 -6.04
CA TYR A 38 10.74 2.04 -6.94
C TYR A 38 9.97 3.08 -7.76
N SER A 39 9.63 4.24 -7.19
CA SER A 39 9.03 5.35 -7.93
C SER A 39 10.00 5.92 -8.97
N ASP A 40 11.29 6.02 -8.66
CA ASP A 40 12.32 6.46 -9.61
C ASP A 40 12.47 5.47 -10.78
N LEU A 41 12.43 4.16 -10.50
CA LEU A 41 12.42 3.12 -11.54
C LEU A 41 11.23 3.30 -12.48
N ARG A 42 10.03 3.48 -11.90
CA ARG A 42 8.79 3.71 -12.65
C ARG A 42 8.90 4.95 -13.54
N HIS A 43 9.38 6.06 -12.99
CA HIS A 43 9.55 7.30 -13.73
C HIS A 43 10.57 7.16 -14.87
N CYS A 44 11.69 6.47 -14.63
CA CYS A 44 12.67 6.18 -15.67
C CYS A 44 12.06 5.38 -16.83
N LEU A 45 11.26 4.34 -16.53
CA LEU A 45 10.60 3.50 -17.54
C LEU A 45 9.55 4.28 -18.33
N GLU A 46 8.84 5.19 -17.68
CA GLU A 46 7.88 6.10 -18.31
C GLU A 46 8.60 7.06 -19.28
N THR A 47 9.64 7.75 -18.83
CA THR A 47 10.46 8.64 -19.67
C THR A 47 11.10 7.90 -20.84
N PHE A 48 11.62 6.69 -20.62
CA PHE A 48 12.16 5.86 -21.69
C PHE A 48 11.11 5.49 -22.74
N ALA A 49 9.89 5.18 -22.30
CA ALA A 49 8.79 4.91 -23.21
C ALA A 49 8.44 6.16 -24.04
N GLU A 50 8.40 7.34 -23.41
CA GLU A 50 8.17 8.62 -24.09
C GLU A 50 9.25 8.93 -25.14
N GLU A 51 10.53 8.80 -24.78
CA GLU A 51 11.66 9.03 -25.70
C GLU A 51 11.61 8.11 -26.93
N GLN A 52 11.19 6.86 -26.73
CA GLN A 52 11.10 5.86 -27.78
C GLN A 52 9.73 5.84 -28.49
N ASN A 53 8.80 6.73 -28.12
CA ASN A 53 7.41 6.75 -28.58
C ASN A 53 6.68 5.41 -28.37
N TYR A 54 6.97 4.73 -27.27
CA TYR A 54 6.23 3.56 -26.81
C TYR A 54 5.13 3.96 -25.83
N SER A 55 4.04 3.20 -25.83
CA SER A 55 3.02 3.33 -24.78
C SER A 55 3.55 2.78 -23.46
N TYR A 56 3.14 3.39 -22.34
CA TYR A 56 3.37 2.88 -20.98
C TYR A 56 2.01 2.51 -20.35
N PRO A 57 1.89 1.37 -19.64
CA PRO A 57 2.89 0.32 -19.48
C PRO A 57 3.13 -0.51 -20.76
N ASN A 58 4.30 -1.16 -20.86
CA ASN A 58 4.68 -2.05 -21.96
C ASN A 58 5.48 -3.26 -21.45
N SER A 59 5.81 -4.21 -22.34
CA SER A 59 6.49 -5.46 -21.99
C SER A 59 7.89 -5.25 -21.39
N ILE A 60 8.60 -4.19 -21.79
CA ILE A 60 9.92 -3.83 -21.23
C ILE A 60 9.75 -3.39 -19.78
N ALA A 61 8.74 -2.55 -19.50
CA ALA A 61 8.42 -2.12 -18.15
C ALA A 61 7.99 -3.29 -17.26
N GLU A 62 7.18 -4.23 -17.79
CA GLU A 62 6.76 -5.43 -17.08
C GLU A 62 7.96 -6.31 -16.69
N GLU A 63 8.83 -6.63 -17.65
CA GLU A 63 10.02 -7.45 -17.40
C GLU A 63 10.92 -6.80 -16.34
N CYS A 64 11.15 -5.49 -16.45
CA CYS A 64 11.90 -4.70 -15.49
C CYS A 64 11.35 -4.76 -14.07
N ILE A 65 10.04 -4.56 -13.94
CA ILE A 65 9.35 -4.53 -12.65
C ILE A 65 9.37 -5.93 -12.03
N VAL A 66 9.00 -6.96 -12.80
CA VAL A 66 8.98 -8.36 -12.33
C VAL A 66 10.38 -8.82 -11.91
N GLN A 67 11.42 -8.49 -12.68
CA GLN A 67 12.79 -8.85 -12.34
C GLN A 67 13.27 -8.15 -11.06
N SER A 68 12.86 -6.89 -10.86
CA SER A 68 13.15 -6.15 -9.63
C SER A 68 12.44 -6.78 -8.42
N HIS A 69 11.16 -7.15 -8.57
CA HIS A 69 10.41 -7.92 -7.56
C HIS A 69 11.10 -9.23 -7.20
N ARG A 70 11.55 -9.99 -8.20
CA ARG A 70 12.30 -11.24 -8.01
C ARG A 70 13.70 -11.04 -7.44
N THR A 71 14.29 -9.84 -7.49
CA THR A 71 15.65 -9.64 -6.97
C THR A 71 15.61 -9.17 -5.52
N TYR A 72 14.66 -8.31 -5.17
CA TYR A 72 14.64 -7.61 -3.89
C TYR A 72 13.50 -8.03 -2.96
N PHE A 73 12.42 -8.59 -3.49
CA PHE A 73 11.19 -8.81 -2.72
C PHE A 73 10.81 -10.29 -2.61
N LEU A 74 11.68 -11.23 -3.03
CA LEU A 74 11.42 -12.68 -2.96
C LEU A 74 11.09 -13.18 -1.55
N ASN A 75 11.78 -12.64 -0.54
CA ASN A 75 11.64 -13.06 0.84
C ASN A 75 10.69 -12.17 1.64
N CYS A 76 10.01 -11.24 0.97
CA CYS A 76 8.99 -10.45 1.61
C CYS A 76 7.72 -11.27 1.68
N THR A 77 7.38 -11.74 2.88
CA THR A 77 6.01 -12.15 3.14
C THR A 77 5.14 -10.94 2.90
N GLN A 78 4.16 -11.11 2.03
CA GLN A 78 3.09 -10.16 1.89
C GLN A 78 2.27 -10.25 3.18
N GLU A 79 2.74 -9.58 4.22
CA GLU A 79 1.94 -9.16 5.37
C GLU A 79 0.93 -8.19 4.76
N HIS A 80 -0.10 -8.73 4.13
CA HIS A 80 -1.31 -7.97 3.97
C HIS A 80 -1.76 -7.69 5.41
N PRO A 81 -1.77 -6.44 5.92
CA PRO A 81 -2.96 -6.01 6.61
C PRO A 81 -4.02 -6.06 5.52
N MET A 82 -4.50 -7.27 5.29
CA MET A 82 -5.59 -7.52 4.41
C MET A 82 -6.65 -6.62 5.03
N PHE A 83 -7.06 -5.57 4.31
CA PHE A 83 -8.29 -4.84 4.58
C PHE A 83 -9.45 -5.83 4.34
N LEU A 84 -9.37 -6.97 5.01
CA LEU A 84 -10.41 -7.94 5.16
C LEU A 84 -11.38 -7.27 6.10
N ASP A 85 -12.63 -7.32 5.70
CA ASP A 85 -13.69 -7.09 6.65
C ASP A 85 -13.46 -8.00 7.87
N PRO A 86 -13.70 -7.48 9.09
CA PRO A 86 -13.65 -8.32 10.27
C PRO A 86 -14.57 -9.54 10.09
N PRO A 87 -14.27 -10.67 10.74
CA PRO A 87 -15.11 -11.86 10.65
C PRO A 87 -16.58 -11.51 10.94
N GLU A 88 -17.51 -12.17 10.24
CA GLU A 88 -18.92 -11.80 10.16
C GLU A 88 -19.56 -11.57 11.55
N ASP A 89 -19.21 -12.39 12.53
CA ASP A 89 -19.70 -12.28 13.91
C ASP A 89 -19.29 -10.97 14.59
N VAL A 90 -18.04 -10.52 14.37
CA VAL A 90 -17.51 -9.27 14.93
C VAL A 90 -18.14 -8.08 14.22
N LEU A 91 -18.28 -8.15 12.89
CA LEU A 91 -18.96 -7.12 12.12
C LEU A 91 -20.42 -6.96 12.59
N LEU A 92 -21.14 -8.06 12.76
CA LEU A 92 -22.51 -8.07 13.24
C LEU A 92 -22.60 -7.50 14.67
N ALA A 93 -21.71 -7.88 15.57
CA ALA A 93 -21.66 -7.33 16.92
C ALA A 93 -21.45 -5.81 16.90
N LEU A 94 -20.55 -5.31 16.04
CA LEU A 94 -20.29 -3.87 15.87
C LEU A 94 -21.49 -3.11 15.29
N ILE A 95 -22.33 -3.75 14.47
CA ILE A 95 -23.55 -3.14 13.92
C ILE A 95 -24.71 -3.18 14.93
N VAL A 96 -24.93 -4.31 15.60
CA VAL A 96 -26.03 -4.49 16.55
C VAL A 96 -25.83 -3.65 17.81
N THR A 97 -24.59 -3.50 18.28
CA THR A 97 -24.25 -2.73 19.48
C THR A 97 -24.80 -1.28 19.45
N PRO A 98 -24.50 -0.42 18.46
CA PRO A 98 -25.05 0.93 18.41
C PRO A 98 -26.57 0.93 18.20
N ILE A 99 -27.13 -0.01 17.44
CA ILE A 99 -28.58 -0.11 17.23
C ILE A 99 -29.32 -0.36 18.55
N CYS A 100 -28.73 -1.13 19.47
CA CYS A 100 -29.33 -1.40 20.78
C CYS A 100 -28.98 -0.36 21.84
N LEU A 101 -27.72 0.09 21.89
CA LEU A 101 -27.24 0.99 22.93
C LEU A 101 -27.81 2.41 22.77
N ILE A 102 -27.93 2.93 21.55
CA ILE A 102 -28.44 4.29 21.30
C ILE A 102 -29.87 4.46 21.85
N PRO A 103 -30.88 3.64 21.47
CA PRO A 103 -32.24 3.80 21.99
C PRO A 103 -32.32 3.54 23.50
N PHE A 104 -31.51 2.64 24.05
CA PHE A 104 -31.43 2.42 25.49
C PHE A 104 -30.93 3.67 26.24
N LEU A 105 -29.84 4.27 25.79
CA LEU A 105 -29.31 5.50 26.38
C LEU A 105 -30.29 6.67 26.22
N VAL A 106 -30.91 6.82 25.04
CA VAL A 106 -31.92 7.87 24.80
C VAL A 106 -33.11 7.71 25.74
N THR A 107 -33.65 6.51 25.89
CA THR A 107 -34.79 6.27 26.80
C THR A 107 -34.42 6.51 28.26
N LEU A 108 -33.22 6.11 28.69
CA LEU A 108 -32.71 6.40 30.03
C LEU A 108 -32.56 7.90 30.29
N VAL A 109 -32.00 8.65 29.34
CA VAL A 109 -31.83 10.11 29.46
C VAL A 109 -33.20 10.80 29.51
N VAL A 110 -34.14 10.41 28.65
CA VAL A 110 -35.50 10.94 28.65
C VAL A 110 -36.18 10.67 29.99
N TRP A 111 -36.08 9.43 30.49
CA TRP A 111 -36.67 9.05 31.78
C TRP A 111 -36.09 9.86 32.94
N ARG A 112 -34.76 9.95 33.04
CA ARG A 112 -34.07 10.75 34.06
C ARG A 112 -34.39 12.23 33.96
N SER A 113 -34.57 12.77 32.74
CA SER A 113 -34.99 14.17 32.57
C SER A 113 -36.43 14.41 33.01
N LYS A 114 -37.32 13.41 32.87
CA LYS A 114 -38.71 13.48 33.32
C LYS A 114 -38.79 13.43 34.85
N ASP A 115 -38.03 12.55 35.49
CA ASP A 115 -37.95 12.48 36.96
C ASP A 115 -37.34 13.76 37.56
N GLY A 116 -36.38 14.38 36.86
CA GLY A 116 -35.83 15.69 37.24
C GLY A 116 -36.82 16.86 37.13
N LYS A 117 -37.87 16.75 36.30
CA LYS A 117 -38.96 17.75 36.23
C LYS A 117 -40.07 17.52 37.25
N MET A 118 -40.04 16.42 37.99
CA MET A 118 -40.97 16.14 39.09
C MET A 118 -40.43 16.58 40.46
N GLN A 119 -39.24 17.20 40.49
CA GLN A 119 -38.60 17.78 41.69
C GLN A 119 -38.30 19.29 41.57
N SER A 120 -38.95 20.02 40.64
CA SER A 120 -38.91 21.49 40.61
C SER A 120 -40.28 22.10 40.83
#